data_AF-J9H8V3-F1
#
_entry.id   AF-J9H8V3-F1
#
_cell.length_a   1.000
_cell.length_b   1.000
_cell.length_c   1.000
_cell.angle_alpha   90.00
_cell.angle_beta   90.00
_cell.angle_gamma   90.00
#
_symmetry.space_group_name_H-M   'P 1'
#
loop_
_entity.id
_entity.type
_entity.pdbx_description
1 polymer ?
#
loop_
_entity_poly.entity_id
_entity_poly.type
_entity_poly.pdbx_seq_one_letter_code
_entity_poly.pdbx_strand_id
1 'polypeptide(L)'
;MAQMKKTTLIAEINGYKQDMVYFDCKQTPFIRAEFHMNPGEAHTYSFETDQIVNMLINGRTDILLQPGDSLHVVMNYEGKPVTSMKFSGSPQAVQANQLLWDIELYKRNIRYKSQLLACAALDVKPEIRINDSRKLLAKVNELIAQVEKNLTPEAKNYIMADIQGDVYNSFMEYPVMYAEIRHLPIEKQGIGEYWKIMDNYRPITKGAALRNPNYISMLMRYCAFQKEKEAVAKGEKYTYPNTLEDMYQQFATFYEGEVRDAILYNLLCNFIRNGKEIERAEPLMKEYKEKYNIHKEYMQILDSLMQ
;
A
#
# COMPACT_ATOMS: atom_id res chain seq x y z
N MET A 1 -27.80 16.23 9.23
CA MET A 1 -26.67 15.46 8.67
C MET A 1 -25.67 16.47 8.13
N ALA A 2 -24.41 16.42 8.54
CA ALA A 2 -23.39 17.28 7.95
C ALA A 2 -23.23 16.89 6.47
N GLN A 3 -23.30 17.85 5.56
CA GLN A 3 -23.11 17.62 4.12
C GLN A 3 -21.67 17.15 3.92
N MET A 4 -21.48 15.96 3.34
CA MET A 4 -20.13 15.45 3.02
C MET A 4 -19.44 16.45 2.09
N LYS A 5 -18.20 16.83 2.41
CA LYS A 5 -17.46 17.79 1.61
C LYS A 5 -17.04 17.13 0.30
N LYS A 6 -17.36 17.80 -0.81
CA LYS A 6 -16.94 17.41 -2.14
C LYS A 6 -15.42 17.50 -2.24
N THR A 7 -14.78 16.39 -2.60
CA THR A 7 -13.34 16.28 -2.88
C THR A 7 -13.15 16.29 -4.39
N THR A 8 -12.14 17.02 -4.88
CA THR A 8 -11.94 17.25 -6.31
C THR A 8 -10.48 17.01 -6.71
N LEU A 9 -10.30 16.22 -7.76
CA LEU A 9 -9.04 16.03 -8.46
C LEU A 9 -9.14 16.60 -9.87
N ILE A 10 -8.22 17.47 -10.22
CA ILE A 10 -8.03 17.99 -11.58
C ILE A 10 -6.65 17.51 -12.03
N ALA A 11 -6.56 16.82 -13.17
CA ALA A 11 -5.28 16.41 -13.75
C ALA A 11 -5.13 16.91 -15.18
N GLU A 12 -4.07 17.67 -15.44
CA GLU A 12 -3.60 17.98 -16.78
C GLU A 12 -2.48 16.99 -17.12
N ILE A 13 -2.65 16.23 -18.21
CA ILE A 13 -1.74 15.14 -18.58
C ILE A 13 -1.09 15.46 -19.91
N ASN A 14 0.24 15.57 -19.91
CA ASN A 14 1.04 15.94 -21.07
C ASN A 14 1.98 14.79 -21.46
N GLY A 15 2.08 14.49 -22.76
CA GLY A 15 3.03 13.49 -23.29
C GLY A 15 2.66 12.01 -23.07
N TYR A 16 1.46 11.73 -22.54
CA TYR A 16 0.94 10.37 -22.39
C TYR A 16 0.42 9.83 -23.73
N LYS A 17 0.74 8.56 -24.04
CA LYS A 17 0.52 7.97 -25.38
C LYS A 17 -0.68 7.03 -25.49
N GLN A 18 -1.47 6.86 -24.43
CA GLN A 18 -2.68 6.01 -24.48
C GLN A 18 -3.92 6.89 -24.69
N ASP A 19 -4.98 6.28 -25.20
CA ASP A 19 -6.21 6.97 -25.58
C ASP A 19 -7.11 7.33 -24.39
N MET A 20 -6.90 6.68 -23.25
CA MET A 20 -7.73 6.82 -22.06
C MET A 20 -6.89 7.17 -20.83
N VAL A 21 -7.44 8.05 -20.01
CA VAL A 21 -6.95 8.41 -18.68
C VAL A 21 -7.87 7.80 -17.63
N TYR A 22 -7.29 7.04 -16.71
CA TYR A 22 -8.02 6.35 -15.64
C TYR A 22 -7.67 6.94 -14.28
N PHE A 23 -8.70 7.26 -13.50
CA PHE A 23 -8.59 7.58 -12.08
C PHE A 23 -9.23 6.44 -11.30
N ASP A 24 -8.42 5.68 -10.56
CA ASP A 24 -8.88 4.53 -9.78
C ASP A 24 -8.51 4.67 -8.31
N CYS A 25 -9.49 4.64 -7.41
CA CYS A 25 -9.22 4.62 -5.97
C CYS A 25 -8.71 3.24 -5.53
N LYS A 26 -7.57 3.21 -4.81
CA LYS A 26 -7.01 1.96 -4.27
C LYS A 26 -7.92 1.30 -3.21
N GLN A 27 -8.69 2.10 -2.48
CA GLN A 27 -9.47 1.63 -1.35
C GLN A 27 -10.86 1.12 -1.74
N THR A 28 -11.47 1.65 -2.81
CA THR A 28 -12.87 1.36 -3.14
C THR A 28 -13.13 1.42 -4.64
N PRO A 29 -13.88 0.47 -5.22
CA PRO A 29 -14.23 0.49 -6.64
C PRO A 29 -15.26 1.58 -6.98
N PHE A 30 -15.91 2.19 -5.99
CA PHE A 30 -16.98 3.17 -6.20
C PHE A 30 -16.47 4.57 -6.56
N ILE A 31 -15.19 4.85 -6.30
CA ILE A 31 -14.54 6.12 -6.61
C ILE A 31 -13.59 5.87 -7.79
N ARG A 32 -14.10 6.08 -9.00
CA ARG A 32 -13.35 5.92 -10.24
C ARG A 32 -13.91 6.81 -11.35
N ALA A 33 -13.06 7.17 -12.31
CA ALA A 33 -13.44 7.91 -13.50
C ALA A 33 -12.54 7.58 -14.69
N GLU A 34 -13.09 7.70 -15.90
CA GLU A 34 -12.38 7.47 -17.15
C GLU A 34 -12.58 8.68 -18.06
N PHE A 35 -11.52 9.10 -18.74
CA PHE A 35 -11.53 10.25 -19.64
C PHE A 35 -10.82 9.89 -20.95
N HIS A 36 -11.27 10.45 -22.06
CA HIS A 36 -10.50 10.42 -23.30
C HIS A 36 -9.28 11.33 -23.18
N MET A 37 -8.13 10.86 -23.62
CA MET A 37 -6.88 11.63 -23.62
C MET A 37 -6.91 12.67 -24.74
N ASN A 38 -7.09 13.93 -24.38
CA ASN A 38 -6.97 15.07 -25.29
C ASN A 38 -5.79 15.95 -24.84
N PRO A 39 -4.79 16.21 -25.70
CA PRO A 39 -3.64 17.04 -25.33
C PRO A 39 -4.08 18.43 -24.83
N GLY A 40 -3.59 18.83 -23.66
CA GLY A 40 -3.88 20.13 -23.04
C GLY A 40 -5.23 20.23 -22.34
N GLU A 41 -6.01 19.14 -22.25
CA GLU A 41 -7.25 19.11 -21.47
C GLU A 41 -6.98 18.79 -19.99
N ALA A 42 -7.71 19.47 -19.11
CA ALA A 42 -7.72 19.17 -17.68
C ALA A 42 -8.90 18.25 -17.35
N HIS A 43 -8.59 17.03 -16.88
CA HIS A 43 -9.59 16.06 -16.48
C HIS A 43 -10.01 16.30 -15.03
N THR A 44 -11.29 16.64 -14.83
CA THR A 44 -11.83 16.94 -13.50
C THR A 44 -12.73 15.82 -13.02
N TYR A 45 -12.42 15.27 -11.86
CA TYR A 45 -13.27 14.32 -11.15
C TYR A 45 -13.58 14.85 -9.75
N SER A 46 -14.84 14.74 -9.35
CA SER A 46 -15.24 15.09 -7.99
C SER A 46 -16.13 14.02 -7.40
N PHE A 47 -15.89 13.72 -6.13
CA PHE A 47 -16.55 12.65 -5.39
C PHE A 47 -16.71 13.06 -3.92
N GLU A 48 -17.56 12.34 -3.20
CA GLU A 48 -17.74 12.51 -1.77
C GLU A 48 -17.02 11.41 -1.02
N THR A 49 -16.34 11.77 0.05
CA THR A 49 -15.69 10.83 0.96
C THR A 49 -15.56 11.46 2.33
N ASP A 50 -15.60 10.64 3.38
CA ASP A 50 -15.35 11.01 4.77
C ASP A 50 -13.97 10.53 5.26
N GLN A 51 -13.20 9.86 4.40
CA GLN A 51 -11.88 9.31 4.71
C GLN A 51 -10.83 9.67 3.65
N ILE A 52 -9.57 9.45 3.99
CA ILE A 52 -8.47 9.64 3.04
C ILE A 52 -8.58 8.62 1.88
N VAL A 53 -8.31 9.11 0.67
CA VAL A 53 -8.36 8.36 -0.58
C VAL A 53 -7.02 8.48 -1.28
N ASN A 54 -6.53 7.35 -1.80
CA ASN A 54 -5.40 7.33 -2.71
C ASN A 54 -5.91 6.96 -4.12
N MET A 55 -5.84 7.93 -5.02
CA MET A 55 -6.19 7.79 -6.41
C MET A 55 -4.96 7.40 -7.22
N LEU A 56 -5.07 6.35 -8.01
CA LEU A 56 -4.12 6.01 -9.06
C LEU A 56 -4.52 6.72 -10.35
N ILE A 57 -3.63 7.55 -10.88
CA ILE A 57 -3.72 8.02 -12.26
C ILE A 57 -3.01 7.01 -13.16
N ASN A 58 -3.74 6.50 -14.15
CA ASN A 58 -3.30 5.50 -15.13
C ASN A 58 -2.68 4.25 -14.50
N GLY A 59 -3.22 3.83 -13.35
CA GLY A 59 -2.77 2.67 -12.59
C GLY A 59 -1.35 2.77 -12.03
N ARG A 60 -0.73 3.96 -12.03
CA ARG A 60 0.70 4.11 -11.70
C ARG A 60 1.03 5.23 -10.73
N THR A 61 0.36 6.37 -10.86
CA THR A 61 0.75 7.55 -10.09
C THR A 61 -0.20 7.75 -8.92
N ASP A 62 0.35 7.63 -7.72
CA ASP A 62 -0.33 7.88 -6.46
C ASP A 62 -0.65 9.37 -6.27
N ILE A 63 -1.93 9.68 -6.04
CA ILE A 63 -2.43 11.00 -5.64
C ILE A 63 -3.26 10.84 -4.36
N LEU A 64 -2.84 11.51 -3.29
CA LEU A 64 -3.47 11.41 -1.98
C LEU A 64 -4.42 12.60 -1.73
N LEU A 65 -5.66 12.31 -1.36
CA LEU A 65 -6.73 13.28 -1.16
C LEU A 65 -7.44 13.02 0.17
N GLN A 66 -7.73 14.08 0.91
CA GLN A 66 -8.54 14.06 2.12
C GLN A 66 -9.93 14.66 1.86
N PRO A 67 -10.91 14.40 2.75
CA PRO A 67 -12.26 14.94 2.62
C PRO A 67 -12.28 16.46 2.45
N GLY A 68 -12.79 16.92 1.30
CA GLY A 68 -12.92 18.33 0.96
C GLY A 68 -11.68 18.95 0.32
N ASP A 69 -10.65 18.16 -0.01
CA ASP A 69 -9.51 18.64 -0.78
C ASP A 69 -9.93 19.01 -2.21
N SER A 70 -9.30 20.05 -2.76
CA SER A 70 -9.30 20.36 -4.18
C SER A 70 -7.86 20.43 -4.65
N LEU A 71 -7.44 19.47 -5.47
CA LEU A 71 -6.07 19.36 -5.95
C LEU A 71 -6.04 19.42 -7.47
N HIS A 72 -5.20 20.28 -8.00
CA HIS A 72 -4.82 20.30 -9.41
C HIS A 72 -3.38 19.83 -9.57
N VAL A 73 -3.19 18.79 -10.40
CA VAL A 73 -1.90 18.24 -10.76
C VAL A 73 -1.62 18.39 -12.25
N VAL A 74 -0.46 18.91 -12.60
CA VAL A 74 0.05 18.91 -13.97
C VAL A 74 1.15 17.86 -14.08
N MET A 75 0.94 16.86 -14.94
CA MET A 75 1.82 15.70 -15.08
C MET A 75 2.46 15.67 -16.47
N ASN A 76 3.79 15.61 -16.53
CA ASN A 76 4.51 15.44 -17.78
C ASN A 76 5.06 14.02 -17.88
N TYR A 77 4.75 13.34 -18.98
CA TYR A 77 5.22 12.01 -19.32
C TYR A 77 6.31 12.08 -20.39
N GLU A 78 7.28 11.17 -20.29
CA GLU A 78 8.22 10.88 -21.37
C GLU A 78 8.10 9.39 -21.74
N GLY A 79 7.16 9.09 -22.64
CA GLY A 79 6.80 7.71 -22.95
C GLY A 79 5.94 7.10 -21.85
N LYS A 80 6.52 6.18 -21.05
CA LYS A 80 5.81 5.48 -19.96
C LYS A 80 5.95 6.14 -18.58
N PRO A 81 7.11 6.66 -18.16
CA PRO A 81 7.25 7.32 -16.85
C PRO A 81 6.76 8.77 -16.85
N VAL A 82 6.23 9.19 -15.71
CA VAL A 82 6.05 10.60 -15.35
C VAL A 82 7.42 11.18 -14.98
N THR A 83 7.84 12.27 -15.62
CA THR A 83 9.14 12.93 -15.40
C THR A 83 9.04 14.12 -14.45
N SER A 84 7.88 14.78 -14.38
CA SER A 84 7.64 15.88 -13.45
C SER A 84 6.17 15.98 -13.08
N MET A 85 5.90 16.44 -11.85
CA MET A 85 4.58 16.84 -11.40
C MET A 85 4.63 18.24 -10.79
N LYS A 86 3.57 19.03 -11.00
CA LYS A 86 3.34 20.30 -10.31
C LYS A 86 1.97 20.28 -9.66
N PHE A 87 1.88 20.72 -8.41
CA PHE A 87 0.66 20.67 -7.63
C PHE A 87 0.18 22.08 -7.27
N SER A 88 -1.13 22.28 -7.29
CA SER A 88 -1.80 23.50 -6.82
C SER A 88 -3.18 23.16 -6.23
N GLY A 89 -3.78 24.09 -5.46
CA GLY A 89 -5.06 23.87 -4.79
C GLY A 89 -4.95 23.92 -3.26
N SER A 90 -5.68 23.05 -2.56
CA SER A 90 -5.69 22.94 -1.11
C SER A 90 -4.25 22.81 -0.56
N PRO A 91 -3.78 23.70 0.33
CA PRO A 91 -2.38 23.70 0.78
C PRO A 91 -1.90 22.37 1.38
N GLN A 92 -2.76 21.71 2.17
CA GLN A 92 -2.44 20.40 2.76
C GLN A 92 -2.36 19.29 1.71
N ALA A 93 -3.26 19.28 0.73
CA ALA A 93 -3.22 18.34 -0.40
C ALA A 93 -1.95 18.53 -1.23
N VAL A 94 -1.60 19.78 -1.56
CA VAL A 94 -0.37 20.12 -2.27
C VAL A 94 0.85 19.61 -1.51
N GLN A 95 0.92 19.85 -0.20
CA GLN A 95 2.03 19.42 0.63
C GLN A 95 2.19 17.89 0.69
N ALA A 96 1.08 17.16 0.86
CA ALA A 96 1.09 15.70 0.91
C ALA A 96 1.54 15.06 -0.42
N ASN A 97 1.04 15.59 -1.54
CA ASN A 97 1.38 15.07 -2.87
C ASN A 97 2.79 15.48 -3.33
N GLN A 98 3.26 16.67 -2.94
CA GLN A 98 4.65 17.04 -3.15
C GLN A 98 5.58 16.10 -2.39
N LEU A 99 5.27 15.78 -1.13
CA LEU A 99 6.05 14.81 -0.34
C LEU A 99 6.08 13.41 -1.00
N LEU A 100 4.93 12.91 -1.45
CA LEU A 100 4.88 11.64 -2.19
C LEU A 100 5.77 11.67 -3.44
N TRP A 101 5.72 12.78 -4.19
CA TRP A 101 6.56 12.94 -5.37
C TRP A 101 8.05 13.00 -5.04
N ASP A 102 8.44 13.73 -4.00
CA ASP A 102 9.83 13.83 -3.56
C ASP A 102 10.38 12.46 -3.12
N ILE A 103 9.54 11.64 -2.48
CA ILE A 103 9.88 10.26 -2.11
C ILE A 103 10.09 9.41 -3.38
N GLU A 104 9.21 9.51 -4.37
CA GLU A 104 9.34 8.79 -5.64
C GLU A 104 10.59 9.22 -6.44
N LEU A 105 10.92 10.52 -6.44
CA LEU A 105 12.16 11.03 -7.01
C LEU A 105 13.38 10.46 -6.27
N TYR A 106 13.33 10.40 -4.94
CA TYR A 106 14.41 9.80 -4.16
C TYR A 106 14.58 8.30 -4.45
N LYS A 107 13.48 7.53 -4.49
CA LYS A 107 13.49 6.10 -4.88
C LYS A 107 14.18 5.93 -6.24
N ARG A 108 13.87 6.77 -7.23
CA ARG A 108 14.51 6.74 -8.56
C ARG A 108 16.00 7.08 -8.49
N ASN A 109 16.37 8.10 -7.71
CA ASN A 109 17.77 8.54 -7.55
C ASN A 109 18.66 7.42 -6.99
N ILE A 110 18.18 6.71 -5.97
CA ILE A 110 18.92 5.56 -5.41
C ILE A 110 18.68 4.26 -6.19
N ARG A 111 17.94 4.31 -7.31
CA ARG A 111 17.53 3.16 -8.14
C ARG A 111 16.81 2.07 -7.34
N TYR A 112 16.04 2.47 -6.33
CA TYR A 112 15.25 1.58 -5.50
C TYR A 112 14.27 0.79 -6.37
N LYS A 113 14.35 -0.54 -6.31
CA LYS A 113 13.44 -1.42 -7.04
C LYS A 113 12.20 -1.68 -6.18
N SER A 114 11.02 -1.27 -6.62
CA SER A 114 9.80 -1.48 -5.84
C SER A 114 9.36 -2.96 -5.82
N GLN A 115 9.82 -3.78 -6.77
CA GLN A 115 9.43 -5.18 -6.91
C GLN A 115 10.55 -6.14 -6.49
N LEU A 116 10.29 -7.02 -5.53
CA LEU A 116 11.29 -7.97 -4.99
C LEU A 116 11.77 -8.99 -6.03
N LEU A 117 10.87 -9.50 -6.88
CA LEU A 117 11.26 -10.39 -7.98
C LEU A 117 12.23 -9.72 -8.96
N ALA A 118 12.08 -8.42 -9.22
CA ALA A 118 13.02 -7.67 -10.04
C ALA A 118 14.39 -7.55 -9.37
N CYS A 119 14.44 -7.38 -8.04
CA CYS A 119 15.69 -7.45 -7.28
C CYS A 119 16.37 -8.81 -7.47
N ALA A 120 15.61 -9.91 -7.29
CA ALA A 120 16.13 -11.26 -7.40
C ALA A 120 16.64 -11.56 -8.82
N ALA A 121 15.88 -11.18 -9.85
CA ALA A 121 16.24 -11.37 -11.26
C ALA A 121 17.55 -10.64 -11.62
N LEU A 122 17.75 -9.44 -11.09
CA LEU A 122 18.96 -8.62 -11.28
C LEU A 122 20.10 -8.97 -10.30
N ASP A 123 19.94 -10.00 -9.49
CA ASP A 123 20.91 -10.44 -8.49
C ASP A 123 21.33 -9.34 -7.48
N VAL A 124 20.37 -8.50 -7.10
CA VAL A 124 20.59 -7.51 -6.03
C VAL A 124 20.78 -8.27 -4.71
N LYS A 125 21.96 -8.21 -4.10
CA LYS A 125 22.21 -8.96 -2.86
C LYS A 125 21.28 -8.50 -1.73
N PRO A 126 20.80 -9.39 -0.85
CA PRO A 126 19.91 -9.03 0.26
C PRO A 126 20.48 -7.95 1.19
N GLU A 127 21.79 -7.98 1.47
CA GLU A 127 22.47 -6.90 2.22
C GLU A 127 22.27 -5.52 1.57
N ILE A 128 22.47 -5.42 0.24
CA ILE A 128 22.28 -4.18 -0.51
C ILE A 128 20.81 -3.73 -0.42
N ARG A 129 19.87 -4.65 -0.66
CA ARG A 129 18.44 -4.36 -0.58
C ARG A 129 18.05 -3.83 0.79
N ILE A 130 18.44 -4.51 1.86
CA ILE A 130 18.13 -4.10 3.24
C ILE A 130 18.73 -2.71 3.54
N ASN A 131 19.97 -2.46 3.11
CA ASN A 131 20.61 -1.17 3.31
C ASN A 131 19.92 -0.05 2.53
N ASP A 132 19.49 -0.29 1.29
CA ASP A 132 18.72 0.68 0.51
C ASP A 132 17.33 0.95 1.12
N SER A 133 16.66 -0.08 1.64
CA SER A 133 15.39 0.07 2.36
C SER A 133 15.56 0.86 3.67
N ARG A 134 16.67 0.69 4.40
CA ARG A 134 17.00 1.52 5.57
C ARG A 134 17.26 2.98 5.17
N LYS A 135 18.00 3.22 4.09
CA LYS A 135 18.24 4.58 3.56
C LYS A 135 16.95 5.25 3.11
N LEU A 136 16.04 4.50 2.48
CA LEU A 136 14.71 4.97 2.11
C LEU A 136 13.91 5.40 3.34
N LEU A 137 13.80 4.53 4.34
CA LEU A 137 13.07 4.84 5.56
C LEU A 137 13.66 6.06 6.30
N ALA A 138 14.99 6.14 6.40
CA ALA A 138 15.66 7.28 7.01
C ALA A 138 15.37 8.59 6.25
N LYS A 139 15.44 8.56 4.91
CA LYS A 139 15.15 9.75 4.09
C LYS A 139 13.70 10.18 4.18
N VAL A 140 12.75 9.24 4.18
CA VAL A 140 11.33 9.57 4.32
C VAL A 140 11.04 10.20 5.68
N ASN A 141 11.66 9.72 6.76
CA ASN A 141 11.56 10.36 8.07
C ASN A 141 12.08 11.80 8.06
N GLU A 142 13.22 12.04 7.40
CA GLU A 142 13.78 13.39 7.21
C GLU A 142 12.82 14.31 6.44
N LEU A 143 12.29 13.84 5.31
CA LEU A 143 11.36 14.61 4.48
C LEU A 143 10.06 14.93 5.22
N ILE A 144 9.51 13.96 5.97
CA ILE A 144 8.32 14.18 6.80
C ILE A 144 8.61 15.24 7.88
N ALA A 145 9.75 15.17 8.56
CA ALA A 145 10.10 16.13 9.61
C ALA A 145 10.20 17.58 9.07
N GLN A 146 10.60 17.76 7.81
CA GLN A 146 10.69 19.08 7.17
C GLN A 146 9.31 19.71 6.91
N VAL A 147 8.28 18.89 6.69
CA VAL A 147 6.95 19.35 6.27
C VAL A 147 5.85 19.04 7.31
N GLU A 148 6.22 18.48 8.46
CA GLU A 148 5.31 17.94 9.47
C GLU A 148 4.24 18.94 9.92
N LYS A 149 4.59 20.21 10.08
CA LYS A 149 3.66 21.27 10.50
C LYS A 149 2.55 21.54 9.49
N ASN A 150 2.77 21.21 8.23
CA ASN A 150 1.87 21.45 7.11
C ASN A 150 1.18 20.16 6.62
N LEU A 151 1.44 19.03 7.29
CA LEU A 151 0.91 17.72 6.94
C LEU A 151 -0.10 17.28 8.00
N THR A 152 -1.24 16.76 7.57
CA THR A 152 -2.21 16.19 8.51
C THR A 152 -1.70 14.88 9.11
N PRO A 153 -2.11 14.51 10.34
CA PRO A 153 -1.77 13.21 10.91
C PRO A 153 -2.18 12.03 10.02
N GLU A 154 -3.33 12.12 9.36
CA GLU A 154 -3.85 11.11 8.44
C GLU A 154 -2.93 10.94 7.23
N ALA A 155 -2.56 12.04 6.55
CA ALA A 155 -1.65 11.98 5.41
C ALA A 155 -0.26 11.47 5.81
N LYS A 156 0.27 11.94 6.95
CA LYS A 156 1.54 11.44 7.51
C LYS A 156 1.51 9.93 7.73
N ASN A 157 0.46 9.43 8.39
CA ASN A 157 0.33 8.02 8.71
C ASN A 157 0.16 7.16 7.45
N TYR A 158 -0.61 7.63 6.46
CA TYR A 158 -0.76 6.92 5.18
C TYR A 158 0.56 6.82 4.42
N ILE A 159 1.27 7.95 4.26
CA ILE A 159 2.55 8.00 3.53
C ILE A 159 3.60 7.13 4.23
N MET A 160 3.71 7.23 5.56
CA MET A 160 4.63 6.38 6.32
C MET A 160 4.26 4.89 6.18
N ALA A 161 2.99 4.54 6.27
CA ALA A 161 2.53 3.17 6.12
C ALA A 161 2.89 2.59 4.74
N ASP A 162 2.74 3.37 3.66
CA ASP A 162 3.13 2.95 2.31
C ASP A 162 4.61 2.56 2.24
N ILE A 163 5.48 3.41 2.79
CA ILE A 163 6.92 3.20 2.80
C ILE A 163 7.33 2.06 3.74
N GLN A 164 6.67 1.92 4.88
CA GLN A 164 6.86 0.78 5.77
C GLN A 164 6.45 -0.53 5.08
N GLY A 165 5.41 -0.53 4.26
CA GLY A 165 5.03 -1.65 3.40
C GLY A 165 6.20 -2.12 2.54
N ASP A 166 6.80 -1.20 1.76
CA ASP A 166 7.95 -1.50 0.90
C ASP A 166 9.18 -1.98 1.68
N VAL A 167 9.51 -1.28 2.78
CA VAL A 167 10.75 -1.49 3.54
C VAL A 167 10.71 -2.79 4.32
N TYR A 168 9.66 -3.01 5.12
CA TYR A 168 9.61 -4.17 5.99
C TYR A 168 9.26 -5.45 5.24
N ASN A 169 8.53 -5.37 4.13
CA ASN A 169 8.38 -6.54 3.27
C ASN A 169 9.73 -6.96 2.67
N SER A 170 10.61 -6.01 2.36
CA SER A 170 11.98 -6.31 1.92
C SER A 170 12.82 -7.00 2.99
N PHE A 171 12.53 -6.77 4.28
CA PHE A 171 13.24 -7.43 5.37
C PHE A 171 12.74 -8.87 5.53
N MET A 172 11.43 -9.09 5.49
CA MET A 172 10.79 -10.39 5.80
C MET A 172 10.68 -11.36 4.63
N GLU A 173 10.62 -10.87 3.40
CA GLU A 173 10.35 -11.72 2.22
C GLU A 173 11.60 -11.89 1.37
N TYR A 174 12.37 -10.81 1.15
CA TYR A 174 13.46 -10.84 0.19
C TYR A 174 14.59 -11.82 0.52
N PRO A 175 15.08 -11.93 1.78
CA PRO A 175 16.11 -12.91 2.13
C PRO A 175 15.69 -14.35 1.84
N VAL A 176 14.44 -14.69 2.15
CA VAL A 176 13.86 -16.03 1.90
C VAL A 176 13.75 -16.29 0.40
N MET A 177 13.15 -15.35 -0.34
CA MET A 177 13.02 -15.42 -1.79
C MET A 177 14.39 -15.55 -2.49
N TYR A 178 15.39 -14.79 -2.04
CA TYR A 178 16.74 -14.86 -2.58
C TYR A 178 17.40 -16.20 -2.28
N ALA A 179 17.20 -16.76 -1.08
CA ALA A 179 17.71 -18.08 -0.73
C ALA A 179 17.15 -19.18 -1.64
N GLU A 180 15.86 -19.11 -1.96
CA GLU A 180 15.19 -20.06 -2.84
C GLU A 180 15.67 -19.93 -4.29
N ILE A 181 15.69 -18.71 -4.84
CA ILE A 181 16.00 -18.46 -6.25
C ILE A 181 17.49 -18.61 -6.56
N ARG A 182 18.36 -18.17 -5.63
CA ARG A 182 19.82 -18.14 -5.83
C ARG A 182 20.56 -19.23 -5.08
N HIS A 183 19.84 -20.09 -4.35
CA HIS A 183 20.40 -21.19 -3.55
C HIS A 183 21.49 -20.75 -2.57
N LEU A 184 21.39 -19.51 -2.06
CA LEU A 184 22.30 -18.96 -1.05
C LEU A 184 21.58 -18.91 0.32
N PRO A 185 21.97 -19.76 1.29
CA PRO A 185 21.38 -19.76 2.62
C PRO A 185 21.40 -18.38 3.27
N ILE A 186 20.36 -18.06 4.04
CA ILE A 186 20.14 -16.72 4.63
C ILE A 186 21.34 -16.26 5.46
N GLU A 187 21.98 -17.19 6.18
CA GLU A 187 23.15 -16.95 7.04
C GLU A 187 24.37 -16.44 6.25
N LYS A 188 24.40 -16.70 4.94
CA LYS A 188 25.48 -16.30 4.03
C LYS A 188 25.13 -15.05 3.19
N GLN A 189 23.99 -14.42 3.43
CA GLN A 189 23.52 -13.28 2.63
C GLN A 189 24.04 -11.91 3.10
N GLY A 190 24.87 -11.87 4.15
CA GLY A 190 25.47 -10.61 4.66
C GLY A 190 24.51 -9.72 5.46
N ILE A 191 23.32 -10.22 5.80
CA ILE A 191 22.27 -9.41 6.46
C ILE A 191 22.36 -9.40 7.99
N GLY A 192 23.30 -10.16 8.56
CA GLY A 192 23.37 -10.43 9.99
C GLY A 192 22.31 -11.45 10.44
N GLU A 193 21.84 -11.33 11.67
CA GLU A 193 20.85 -12.23 12.23
C GLU A 193 19.45 -11.88 11.71
N TYR A 194 18.93 -12.73 10.80
CA TYR A 194 17.65 -12.52 10.11
C TYR A 194 16.49 -12.18 11.06
N TRP A 195 16.33 -12.92 12.16
CA TRP A 195 15.22 -12.68 13.09
C TRP A 195 15.27 -11.36 13.83
N LYS A 196 16.46 -10.72 13.91
CA LYS A 196 16.67 -9.45 14.61
C LYS A 196 16.50 -8.23 13.72
N ILE A 197 16.41 -8.39 12.40
CA ILE A 197 16.23 -7.26 11.47
C ILE A 197 14.89 -6.53 11.70
N MET A 198 13.94 -7.19 12.39
CA MET A 198 12.60 -6.68 12.71
C MET A 198 12.41 -6.30 14.19
N ASP A 199 13.40 -6.46 15.08
CA ASP A 199 13.18 -6.36 16.55
C ASP A 199 12.61 -5.01 17.02
N ASN A 200 12.89 -3.92 16.31
CA ASN A 200 12.42 -2.58 16.66
C ASN A 200 11.15 -2.16 15.89
N TYR A 201 10.64 -3.01 15.02
CA TYR A 201 9.43 -2.69 14.27
C TYR A 201 8.19 -2.85 15.13
N ARG A 202 7.28 -1.88 15.04
CA ARG A 202 5.96 -1.93 15.66
C ARG A 202 4.93 -1.52 14.61
N PRO A 203 3.91 -2.36 14.35
CA PRO A 203 2.80 -1.98 13.49
C PRO A 203 2.14 -0.69 13.96
N ILE A 204 1.87 0.22 13.03
CA ILE A 204 0.85 1.25 13.15
C ILE A 204 -0.51 0.55 13.14
N THR A 205 -1.29 0.71 14.22
CA THR A 205 -2.49 -0.09 14.49
C THR A 205 -3.81 0.65 14.28
N LYS A 206 -3.81 1.85 13.71
CA LYS A 206 -5.02 2.68 13.60
C LYS A 206 -5.03 3.65 12.43
N GLY A 207 -6.24 4.07 12.07
CA GLY A 207 -6.49 5.21 11.20
C GLY A 207 -5.99 5.01 9.76
N ALA A 208 -5.55 6.11 9.14
CA ALA A 208 -5.21 6.15 7.71
C ALA A 208 -4.16 5.12 7.25
N ALA A 209 -3.27 4.67 8.14
CA ALA A 209 -2.31 3.61 7.82
C ALA A 209 -3.00 2.30 7.38
N LEU A 210 -4.12 1.93 8.02
CA LEU A 210 -4.84 0.70 7.73
C LEU A 210 -5.67 0.75 6.44
N ARG A 211 -5.78 1.93 5.82
CA ARG A 211 -6.35 2.11 4.48
C ARG A 211 -5.32 1.94 3.37
N ASN A 212 -4.04 1.75 3.69
CA ASN A 212 -3.00 1.55 2.69
C ASN A 212 -2.87 0.05 2.35
N PRO A 213 -3.21 -0.39 1.12
CA PRO A 213 -3.18 -1.82 0.79
C PRO A 213 -1.79 -2.44 0.85
N ASN A 214 -0.74 -1.71 0.48
CA ASN A 214 0.65 -2.20 0.53
C ASN A 214 1.07 -2.50 1.97
N TYR A 215 0.73 -1.60 2.89
CA TYR A 215 0.95 -1.78 4.32
C TYR A 215 0.16 -2.97 4.87
N ILE A 216 -1.10 -3.14 4.48
CA ILE A 216 -1.93 -4.29 4.87
C ILE A 216 -1.33 -5.61 4.39
N SER A 217 -0.86 -5.69 3.14
CA SER A 217 -0.15 -6.87 2.62
C SER A 217 1.12 -7.16 3.42
N MET A 218 1.89 -6.14 3.78
CA MET A 218 3.07 -6.30 4.63
C MET A 218 2.70 -6.81 6.04
N LEU A 219 1.59 -6.35 6.63
CA LEU A 219 1.12 -6.88 7.91
C LEU A 219 0.69 -8.35 7.82
N MET A 220 0.09 -8.78 6.72
CA MET A 220 -0.19 -10.22 6.51
C MET A 220 1.11 -11.03 6.53
N ARG A 221 2.17 -10.55 5.85
CA ARG A 221 3.50 -11.18 5.88
C ARG A 221 4.13 -11.13 7.27
N TYR A 222 3.93 -10.03 8.02
CA TYR A 222 4.42 -9.88 9.39
C TYR A 222 3.87 -10.94 10.34
N CYS A 223 2.59 -11.29 10.22
CA CYS A 223 2.00 -12.39 10.99
C CYS A 223 2.75 -13.70 10.77
N ALA A 224 3.00 -14.06 9.50
CA ALA A 224 3.75 -15.27 9.18
C ALA A 224 5.21 -15.21 9.64
N PHE A 225 5.88 -14.07 9.50
CA PHE A 225 7.23 -13.88 10.02
C PHE A 225 7.30 -14.12 11.53
N GLN A 226 6.35 -13.60 12.30
CA GLN A 226 6.31 -13.82 13.75
C GLN A 226 6.02 -15.28 14.10
N LYS A 227 5.08 -15.93 13.41
CA LYS A 227 4.78 -17.36 13.59
C LYS A 227 5.98 -18.25 13.25
N GLU A 228 6.72 -17.91 12.19
CA GLU A 228 7.94 -18.61 11.80
C GLU A 228 9.05 -18.43 12.84
N LYS A 229 9.26 -17.19 13.33
CA LYS A 229 10.20 -16.89 14.43
C LYS A 229 9.86 -17.70 15.70
N GLU A 230 8.58 -17.76 16.08
CA GLU A 230 8.10 -18.53 17.22
C GLU A 230 8.34 -20.04 17.06
N ALA A 231 8.07 -20.60 15.88
CA ALA A 231 8.28 -22.02 15.59
C ALA A 231 9.77 -22.38 15.64
N VAL A 232 10.62 -21.57 15.00
CA VAL A 232 12.08 -21.78 14.99
C VAL A 232 12.65 -21.74 16.41
N ALA A 233 12.17 -20.82 17.26
CA ALA A 233 12.57 -20.76 18.67
C ALA A 233 12.22 -22.03 19.46
N LYS A 234 11.22 -22.79 19.02
CA LYS A 234 10.81 -24.09 19.61
C LYS A 234 11.45 -25.30 18.92
N GLY A 235 12.26 -25.09 17.88
CA GLY A 235 12.79 -26.17 17.03
C GLY A 235 11.74 -26.78 16.09
N GLU A 236 10.64 -26.08 15.84
CA GLU A 236 9.54 -26.49 14.97
C GLU A 236 9.62 -25.79 13.60
N LYS A 237 8.96 -26.37 12.59
CA LYS A 237 8.80 -25.76 11.27
C LYS A 237 7.40 -25.15 11.15
N TYR A 238 7.34 -23.84 10.93
CA TYR A 238 6.09 -23.19 10.55
C TYR A 238 5.72 -23.54 9.11
N THR A 239 4.46 -23.88 8.89
CA THR A 239 3.89 -24.11 7.55
C THR A 239 2.85 -23.02 7.31
N TYR A 240 3.05 -22.23 6.26
CA TYR A 240 2.12 -21.17 5.91
C TYR A 240 0.76 -21.79 5.51
N PRO A 241 -0.38 -21.26 6.00
CA PRO A 241 -1.70 -21.77 5.63
C PRO A 241 -1.91 -21.76 4.11
N ASN A 242 -2.48 -22.82 3.55
CA ASN A 242 -2.72 -22.94 2.10
C ASN A 242 -4.20 -22.81 1.72
N THR A 243 -5.09 -22.61 2.68
CA THR A 243 -6.53 -22.39 2.48
C THR A 243 -6.93 -20.99 2.93
N LEU A 244 -8.02 -20.47 2.35
CA LEU A 244 -8.58 -19.18 2.75
C LEU A 244 -9.01 -19.20 4.23
N GLU A 245 -9.66 -20.28 4.65
CA GLU A 245 -10.23 -20.46 5.98
C GLU A 245 -9.12 -20.48 7.04
N ASP A 246 -8.02 -21.20 6.80
CA ASP A 246 -6.91 -21.25 7.74
C ASP A 246 -6.16 -19.90 7.79
N MET A 247 -5.97 -19.23 6.65
CA MET A 247 -5.41 -17.87 6.63
C MET A 247 -6.30 -16.89 7.42
N TYR A 248 -7.62 -16.97 7.19
CA TYR A 248 -8.61 -16.14 7.87
C TYR A 248 -8.57 -16.35 9.38
N GLN A 249 -8.59 -17.60 9.86
CA GLN A 249 -8.54 -17.90 11.29
C GLN A 249 -7.20 -17.49 11.91
N GLN A 250 -6.08 -17.68 11.19
CA GLN A 250 -4.78 -17.23 11.64
C GLN A 250 -4.75 -15.71 11.85
N PHE A 251 -5.23 -14.93 10.87
CA PHE A 251 -5.26 -13.46 11.01
C PHE A 251 -6.28 -13.00 12.05
N ALA A 252 -7.44 -13.65 12.14
CA ALA A 252 -8.46 -13.32 13.13
C ALA A 252 -7.97 -13.55 14.58
N THR A 253 -7.09 -14.52 14.77
CA THR A 253 -6.47 -14.84 16.06
C THR A 253 -5.25 -13.98 16.36
N PHE A 254 -4.44 -13.66 15.35
CA PHE A 254 -3.19 -12.91 15.54
C PHE A 254 -3.40 -11.42 15.74
N TYR A 255 -4.38 -10.83 15.04
CA TYR A 255 -4.67 -9.41 15.11
C TYR A 255 -5.95 -9.12 15.88
N GLU A 256 -6.07 -7.89 16.38
CA GLU A 256 -7.24 -7.40 17.10
C GLU A 256 -7.70 -6.04 16.54
N GLY A 257 -8.92 -5.62 16.92
CA GLY A 257 -9.46 -4.30 16.62
C GLY A 257 -9.44 -3.92 15.13
N GLU A 258 -9.10 -2.66 14.85
CA GLU A 258 -9.05 -2.11 13.47
C GLU A 258 -8.06 -2.85 12.57
N VAL A 259 -6.96 -3.37 13.13
CA VAL A 259 -5.97 -4.13 12.34
C VAL A 259 -6.57 -5.43 11.84
N ARG A 260 -7.26 -6.18 12.72
CA ARG A 260 -7.98 -7.38 12.32
C ARG A 260 -9.04 -7.06 11.26
N ASP A 261 -9.81 -6.00 11.50
CA ASP A 261 -10.85 -5.57 10.57
C ASP A 261 -10.29 -5.34 9.15
N ALA A 262 -9.24 -4.53 9.03
CA ALA A 262 -8.61 -4.20 7.76
C ALA A 262 -7.94 -5.41 7.08
N ILE A 263 -7.29 -6.30 7.84
CA ILE A 263 -6.65 -7.49 7.28
C ILE A 263 -7.67 -8.50 6.76
N LEU A 264 -8.71 -8.81 7.54
CA LEU A 264 -9.73 -9.76 7.11
C LEU A 264 -10.49 -9.24 5.90
N TYR A 265 -10.84 -7.94 5.89
CA TYR A 265 -11.40 -7.28 4.70
C TYR A 265 -10.51 -7.44 3.47
N ASN A 266 -9.22 -7.15 3.60
CA ASN A 266 -8.30 -7.20 2.45
C ASN A 266 -8.06 -8.64 1.97
N LEU A 267 -7.97 -9.62 2.88
CA LEU A 267 -7.88 -11.04 2.55
C LEU A 267 -9.08 -11.47 1.70
N LEU A 268 -10.29 -11.15 2.15
CA LEU A 268 -11.54 -11.49 1.45
C LEU A 268 -11.61 -10.79 0.08
N CYS A 269 -11.28 -9.50 -0.01
CA CYS A 269 -11.22 -8.79 -1.28
C CYS A 269 -10.27 -9.44 -2.28
N ASN A 270 -9.05 -9.78 -1.85
CA ASN A 270 -8.05 -10.39 -2.72
C ASN A 270 -8.49 -11.78 -3.18
N PHE A 271 -9.11 -12.57 -2.30
CA PHE A 271 -9.63 -13.88 -2.66
C PHE A 271 -10.74 -13.79 -3.71
N ILE A 272 -11.76 -12.96 -3.46
CA ILE A 272 -12.90 -12.79 -4.37
C ILE A 272 -12.44 -12.29 -5.74
N ARG A 273 -11.55 -11.29 -5.78
CA ARG A 273 -11.00 -10.75 -7.03
C ARG A 273 -10.19 -11.76 -7.85
N ASN A 274 -9.61 -12.77 -7.20
CA ASN A 274 -8.90 -13.85 -7.90
C ASN A 274 -9.87 -14.89 -8.52
N GLY A 275 -11.17 -14.81 -8.22
CA GLY A 275 -12.25 -15.40 -9.00
C GLY A 275 -12.37 -16.93 -8.99
N LYS A 276 -11.66 -17.63 -8.10
CA LYS A 276 -11.75 -19.09 -7.98
C LYS A 276 -12.46 -19.47 -6.68
N GLU A 277 -13.50 -20.30 -6.79
CA GLU A 277 -14.25 -20.83 -5.64
C GLU A 277 -14.77 -19.72 -4.71
N ILE A 278 -15.33 -18.65 -5.29
CA ILE A 278 -15.78 -17.47 -4.54
C ILE A 278 -16.84 -17.80 -3.49
N GLU A 279 -17.57 -18.91 -3.66
CA GLU A 279 -18.57 -19.38 -2.70
C GLU A 279 -17.95 -19.70 -1.33
N ARG A 280 -16.64 -20.01 -1.28
CA ARG A 280 -15.90 -20.23 -0.03
C ARG A 280 -15.76 -18.95 0.80
N ALA A 281 -15.86 -17.78 0.18
CA ALA A 281 -15.80 -16.50 0.89
C ALA A 281 -17.10 -16.22 1.67
N GLU A 282 -18.26 -16.73 1.22
CA GLU A 282 -19.57 -16.45 1.82
C GLU A 282 -19.66 -16.74 3.34
N PRO A 283 -19.31 -17.94 3.84
CA PRO A 283 -19.37 -18.21 5.28
C PRO A 283 -18.41 -17.32 6.08
N LEU A 284 -17.24 -17.01 5.52
CA LEU A 284 -16.26 -16.15 6.17
C LEU A 284 -16.68 -14.68 6.17
N MET A 285 -17.32 -14.20 5.10
CA MET A 285 -17.92 -12.86 5.03
C MET A 285 -19.02 -12.71 6.06
N LYS A 286 -19.86 -13.73 6.25
CA LYS A 286 -20.88 -13.73 7.29
C LYS A 286 -20.26 -13.64 8.69
N GLU A 287 -19.26 -14.49 8.99
CA GLU A 287 -18.55 -14.43 10.27
C GLU A 287 -17.88 -13.07 10.48
N TYR A 288 -17.20 -12.55 9.46
CA TYR A 288 -16.54 -11.26 9.47
C TYR A 288 -17.51 -10.14 9.81
N LYS A 289 -18.66 -10.09 9.13
CA LYS A 289 -19.74 -9.11 9.37
C LYS A 289 -20.27 -9.18 10.80
N GLU A 290 -20.46 -10.38 11.33
CA GLU A 290 -21.08 -10.59 12.66
C GLU A 290 -20.10 -10.34 13.81
N LYS A 291 -18.81 -10.66 13.64
CA LYS A 291 -17.83 -10.68 14.74
C LYS A 291 -16.75 -9.60 14.69
N TYR A 292 -16.33 -9.21 13.48
CA TYR A 292 -15.05 -8.49 13.32
C TYR A 292 -15.18 -7.17 12.57
N ASN A 293 -16.21 -6.97 11.74
CA ASN A 293 -16.37 -5.75 10.96
C ASN A 293 -16.58 -4.52 11.84
N ILE A 294 -15.75 -3.50 11.64
CA ILE A 294 -15.86 -2.19 12.29
C ILE A 294 -16.23 -1.13 11.25
N HIS A 295 -15.54 -1.14 10.10
CA HIS A 295 -15.77 -0.21 9.01
C HIS A 295 -16.91 -0.68 8.07
N LYS A 296 -18.05 0.03 8.12
CA LYS A 296 -19.24 -0.32 7.34
C LYS A 296 -19.02 -0.31 5.81
N GLU A 297 -18.11 0.55 5.32
CA GLU A 297 -17.75 0.62 3.90
C GLU A 297 -17.21 -0.73 3.40
N TYR A 298 -16.45 -1.46 4.22
CA TYR A 298 -15.84 -2.73 3.85
C TYR A 298 -16.86 -3.78 3.45
N MET A 299 -17.98 -3.87 4.18
CA MET A 299 -19.05 -4.79 3.80
C MET A 299 -19.75 -4.40 2.51
N GLN A 300 -19.97 -3.10 2.27
CA GLN A 300 -20.56 -2.63 1.02
C GLN A 300 -19.68 -2.99 -0.18
N ILE A 301 -18.36 -2.85 -0.03
CA ILE A 301 -17.41 -3.22 -1.08
C ILE A 301 -17.42 -4.73 -1.29
N LEU A 302 -17.32 -5.54 -0.22
CA LEU A 302 -17.33 -7.00 -0.33
C LEU A 302 -18.62 -7.51 -0.99
N ASP A 303 -19.78 -6.98 -0.58
CA ASP A 303 -21.07 -7.33 -1.18
C ASP A 303 -21.11 -6.99 -2.68
N SER A 304 -20.50 -5.87 -3.10
CA SER A 304 -20.40 -5.51 -4.53
C SER A 304 -19.45 -6.40 -5.33
N LEU A 305 -18.41 -6.96 -4.70
CA LEU A 305 -17.45 -7.85 -5.35
C LEU A 305 -18.00 -9.26 -5.56
N MET A 306 -19.03 -9.64 -4.80
CA MET A 306 -19.72 -10.93 -4.91
C MET A 306 -20.84 -10.93 -5.97
N GLN A 307 -21.17 -9.78 -6.56
CA GLN A 307 -22.17 -9.61 -7.62
C GLN A 307 -21.53 -9.74 -9.01
#